data_AF-X1FWZ4-F1
#
_entry.id   AF-X1FWZ4-F1
#
_cell.length_a   1.000
_cell.length_b   1.000
_cell.length_c   1.000
_cell.angle_alpha   90.00
_cell.angle_beta   90.00
_cell.angle_gamma   90.00
#
_symmetry.space_group_name_H-M   'P 1'
#
loop_
_entity.id
_entity.type
_entity.pdbx_description
1 polymer ?
#
loop_
_entity_poly.entity_id
_entity_poly.type
_entity_poly.pdbx_seq_one_letter_code
_entity_poly.pdbx_strand_id
1 'polypeptide(L)'
;MKEKRPRTRKARKEPTRQRKPRNPPQITIPWGRGASEYRPGIFTKRYFEKHGEACAADIYYALSQEIERLNKERIEIGEKPFERPNYSSFSRYFHWFLILKLIERTNKRERAIYDFLQKRVFYKLTDKGKAEVEAWQDPVAVRHPEFR
;
A
#
# COMPACT_ATOMS: atom_id res chain seq x y z
N MET A 1 37.97 -52.42 -16.44
CA MET A 1 36.57 -51.93 -16.60
C MET A 1 36.01 -51.68 -15.20
N LYS A 2 35.54 -50.46 -14.89
CA LYS A 2 35.02 -50.10 -13.56
C LYS A 2 33.52 -50.45 -13.47
N GLU A 3 33.16 -51.34 -12.56
CA GLU A 3 31.78 -51.73 -12.27
C GLU A 3 30.96 -50.53 -11.74
N LYS A 4 29.83 -50.24 -12.38
CA LYS A 4 28.87 -49.21 -11.94
C LYS A 4 28.01 -49.78 -10.81
N ARG A 5 28.14 -49.23 -9.61
CA ARG A 5 27.23 -49.53 -8.48
C ARG A 5 25.80 -49.04 -8.77
N PRO A 6 24.75 -49.82 -8.46
CA PRO A 6 23.36 -49.42 -8.70
C PRO A 6 22.93 -48.31 -7.71
N ARG A 7 22.25 -47.27 -8.22
CA ARG A 7 21.65 -46.18 -7.42
C ARG A 7 20.38 -46.69 -6.73
N THR A 8 20.42 -46.85 -5.41
CA THR A 8 19.25 -47.15 -4.58
C THR A 8 18.32 -45.93 -4.52
N ARG A 9 17.08 -46.04 -5.04
CA ARG A 9 16.03 -45.02 -4.88
C ARG A 9 15.58 -45.00 -3.42
N LYS A 10 15.76 -43.87 -2.72
CA LYS A 10 15.18 -43.69 -1.37
C LYS A 10 13.66 -43.67 -1.45
N ALA A 11 12.99 -44.39 -0.54
CA ALA A 11 11.55 -44.41 -0.42
C ALA A 11 10.99 -43.00 -0.13
N ARG A 12 9.90 -42.64 -0.83
CA ARG A 12 9.20 -41.37 -0.66
C ARG A 12 8.47 -41.40 0.69
N LYS A 13 8.93 -40.59 1.65
CA LYS A 13 8.24 -40.43 2.94
C LYS A 13 6.85 -39.84 2.70
N GLU A 14 5.84 -40.44 3.31
CA GLU A 14 4.48 -39.90 3.34
C GLU A 14 4.44 -38.54 4.06
N PRO A 15 3.63 -37.58 3.57
CA PRO A 15 3.52 -36.27 4.19
C PRO A 15 2.85 -36.38 5.56
N THR A 16 3.59 -36.06 6.61
CA THR A 16 3.21 -36.19 8.03
C THR A 16 2.15 -35.17 8.50
N ARG A 17 1.50 -34.43 7.59
CA ARG A 17 0.50 -33.41 7.95
C ARG A 17 -0.72 -33.52 7.05
N GLN A 18 -1.82 -34.01 7.64
CA GLN A 18 -3.16 -33.75 7.13
C GLN A 18 -3.32 -32.22 7.02
N ARG A 19 -3.48 -31.71 5.79
CA ARG A 19 -3.86 -30.32 5.56
C ARG A 19 -5.26 -30.13 6.15
N LYS A 20 -5.38 -29.34 7.22
CA LYS A 20 -6.67 -28.90 7.75
C LYS A 20 -7.49 -28.26 6.59
N PRO A 21 -8.80 -28.51 6.54
CA PRO A 21 -9.65 -27.96 5.49
C PRO A 21 -9.63 -26.44 5.50
N ARG A 22 -9.76 -25.87 4.30
CA ARG A 22 -9.63 -24.46 3.94
C ARG A 22 -10.44 -23.56 4.90
N ASN A 23 -9.72 -22.68 5.61
CA ASN A 23 -10.24 -21.52 6.32
C ASN A 23 -11.15 -20.64 5.42
N PRO A 24 -11.96 -19.73 6.00
CA PRO A 24 -12.86 -18.78 5.29
C PRO A 24 -12.19 -18.05 4.13
N PRO A 25 -12.95 -17.46 3.19
CA PRO A 25 -12.40 -16.87 1.96
C PRO A 25 -11.20 -15.97 2.28
N GLN A 26 -10.01 -16.52 2.03
CA GLN A 26 -8.77 -15.79 2.21
C GLN A 26 -8.79 -14.67 1.19
N ILE A 27 -8.53 -13.44 1.62
CA ILE A 27 -8.26 -12.35 0.70
C ILE A 27 -6.91 -12.69 0.03
N THR A 28 -6.99 -13.41 -1.10
CA THR A 28 -5.89 -14.07 -1.84
C THR A 28 -5.00 -13.11 -2.62
N ILE A 29 -4.88 -11.85 -2.18
CA ILE A 29 -4.22 -10.83 -2.98
C ILE A 29 -2.79 -10.60 -2.44
N PRO A 30 -1.72 -10.78 -3.26
CA PRO A 30 -0.34 -10.74 -2.80
C PRO A 30 0.07 -9.39 -2.21
N TRP A 31 0.68 -9.37 -1.02
CA TRP A 31 1.07 -8.12 -0.38
C TRP A 31 2.31 -7.47 -1.03
N GLY A 32 2.15 -6.20 -1.42
CA GLY A 32 3.08 -5.35 -2.18
C GLY A 32 2.29 -4.25 -2.91
N ARG A 33 2.95 -3.32 -3.63
CA ARG A 33 2.32 -2.20 -4.38
C ARG A 33 1.10 -2.59 -5.25
N GLY A 34 0.90 -3.88 -5.53
CA GLY A 34 -0.05 -4.38 -6.52
C GLY A 34 -1.41 -4.85 -6.03
N ALA A 35 -1.71 -4.99 -4.73
CA ALA A 35 -2.76 -5.96 -4.40
C ALA A 35 -3.56 -5.76 -3.09
N SER A 36 -3.89 -4.53 -2.72
CA SER A 36 -5.00 -4.32 -1.79
C SER A 36 -5.95 -3.26 -2.34
N GLU A 37 -7.23 -3.33 -1.96
CA GLU A 37 -8.16 -2.20 -2.06
C GLU A 37 -7.64 -0.96 -1.30
N TYR A 38 -6.61 -1.18 -0.47
CA TYR A 38 -5.92 -0.24 0.39
C TYR A 38 -4.57 0.21 -0.19
N ARG A 39 -4.53 0.56 -1.48
CA ARG A 39 -3.34 1.22 -2.05
C ARG A 39 -3.28 2.65 -1.53
N PRO A 40 -2.16 3.11 -0.92
CA PRO A 40 -2.07 4.46 -0.38
C PRO A 40 -2.42 5.55 -1.41
N GLY A 41 -2.14 5.33 -2.70
CA GLY A 41 -2.52 6.27 -3.76
C GLY A 41 -4.02 6.31 -4.05
N ILE A 42 -4.69 5.16 -4.10
CA ILE A 42 -6.16 5.10 -4.29
C ILE A 42 -6.87 5.73 -3.08
N PHE A 43 -6.42 5.42 -1.87
CA PHE A 43 -6.94 6.06 -0.66
C PHE A 43 -6.76 7.57 -0.71
N THR A 44 -5.56 8.03 -1.10
CA THR A 44 -5.25 9.46 -1.23
C THR A 44 -6.17 10.15 -2.24
N LYS A 45 -6.43 9.55 -3.41
CA LYS A 45 -7.36 10.09 -4.41
C LYS A 45 -8.76 10.26 -3.83
N ARG A 46 -9.32 9.19 -3.23
CA ARG A 46 -10.64 9.20 -2.60
C ARG A 46 -10.73 10.23 -1.47
N TYR A 47 -9.65 10.40 -0.70
CA TYR A 47 -9.58 11.39 0.36
C TYR A 47 -9.70 12.81 -0.21
N PHE A 48 -8.97 13.13 -1.28
CA PHE A 48 -9.11 14.43 -1.93
C PHE A 48 -10.48 14.62 -2.60
N GLU A 49 -11.06 13.59 -3.22
CA GLU A 49 -12.41 13.67 -3.79
C GLU A 49 -13.46 14.00 -2.73
N LYS A 50 -13.30 13.47 -1.50
CA LYS A 50 -14.19 13.72 -0.37
C LYS A 50 -13.97 15.08 0.29
N HIS A 51 -12.72 15.50 0.46
CA HIS A 51 -12.35 16.65 1.29
C HIS A 51 -11.97 17.91 0.49
N GLY A 52 -11.75 17.78 -0.82
CA GLY A 52 -11.32 18.87 -1.72
C GLY A 52 -9.85 19.25 -1.55
N GLU A 53 -9.49 19.75 -0.36
CA GLU A 53 -8.12 20.12 0.00
C GLU A 53 -7.67 19.40 1.27
N ALA A 54 -6.42 18.91 1.27
CA ALA A 54 -5.86 18.21 2.42
C ALA A 54 -4.35 18.36 2.50
N CYS A 55 -3.79 18.22 3.71
CA CYS A 55 -2.36 18.11 3.88
C CYS A 55 -1.93 16.63 3.94
N ALA A 56 -0.65 16.36 3.64
CA ALA A 56 -0.13 14.99 3.66
C ALA A 56 -0.24 14.32 5.04
N ALA A 57 -0.15 15.09 6.13
CA ALA A 57 -0.31 14.55 7.48
C ALA A 57 -1.74 14.09 7.76
N ASP A 58 -2.76 14.82 7.29
CA ASP A 58 -4.17 14.45 7.47
C ASP A 58 -4.49 13.15 6.75
N ILE A 59 -4.02 13.04 5.50
CA ILE A 59 -4.20 11.84 4.68
C ILE A 59 -3.50 10.66 5.36
N TYR A 60 -2.27 10.84 5.83
CA TYR A 60 -1.55 9.79 6.55
C TYR A 60 -2.25 9.36 7.83
N TYR A 61 -2.80 10.30 8.59
CA TYR A 61 -3.53 10.00 9.81
C TYR A 61 -4.82 9.21 9.51
N ALA A 62 -5.61 9.68 8.54
CA ALA A 62 -6.81 8.98 8.10
C ALA A 62 -6.50 7.58 7.53
N LEU A 63 -5.41 7.46 6.77
CA LEU A 63 -4.87 6.18 6.32
C LEU A 63 -4.59 5.30 7.55
N SER A 64 -3.81 5.78 8.51
CA SER A 64 -3.47 5.03 9.73
C SER A 64 -4.68 4.50 10.49
N GLN A 65 -5.72 5.32 10.68
CA GLN A 65 -6.97 4.89 11.34
C GLN A 65 -7.70 3.81 10.55
N GLU A 66 -7.71 3.91 9.22
CA GLU A 66 -8.36 2.91 8.36
C GLU A 66 -7.58 1.58 8.36
N ILE A 67 -6.24 1.60 8.40
CA ILE A 67 -5.44 0.37 8.62
C ILE A 67 -5.81 -0.27 9.95
N GLU A 68 -5.92 0.52 11.02
CA GLU A 68 -6.25 0.00 12.35
C GLU A 68 -7.65 -0.63 12.37
N ARG A 69 -8.63 -0.02 11.69
CA ARG A 69 -9.97 -0.60 11.52
C ARG A 69 -9.91 -1.95 10.80
N LEU A 70 -9.26 -2.00 9.64
CA LEU A 70 -9.11 -3.23 8.85
C LEU A 70 -8.34 -4.31 9.59
N ASN A 71 -7.33 -3.93 10.38
CA ASN A 71 -6.55 -4.88 11.17
C ASN A 71 -7.39 -5.53 12.26
N LYS A 72 -8.35 -4.82 12.87
CA LYS A 72 -9.30 -5.44 13.81
C LYS A 72 -10.12 -6.53 13.12
N GLU A 73 -10.71 -6.21 11.97
CA GLU A 73 -11.49 -7.16 11.16
C GLU A 73 -10.66 -8.38 10.74
N ARG A 74 -9.39 -8.17 10.36
CA ARG A 74 -8.46 -9.26 9.99
C ARG A 74 -8.08 -10.16 11.16
N ILE A 75 -7.82 -9.57 12.32
CA ILE A 75 -7.49 -10.33 13.54
C ILE A 75 -8.67 -11.21 13.94
N GLU A 76 -9.91 -10.72 13.82
CA GLU A 76 -11.13 -11.47 14.12
C GLU A 76 -11.29 -12.73 13.25
N ILE A 77 -10.93 -12.65 11.97
CA ILE A 77 -10.98 -13.81 11.04
C ILE A 77 -9.69 -14.65 11.05
N GLY A 78 -8.72 -14.34 11.93
CA GLY A 78 -7.44 -15.04 12.03
C GLY A 78 -6.47 -14.76 10.87
N GLU A 79 -6.66 -13.67 10.12
CA GLU A 79 -5.72 -13.21 9.10
C GLU A 79 -4.61 -12.34 9.70
N LYS A 80 -3.43 -12.34 9.03
CA LYS A 80 -2.30 -11.48 9.45
C LYS A 80 -2.68 -10.00 9.27
N PRO A 81 -2.45 -9.12 10.27
CA PRO A 81 -2.67 -7.69 10.14
C PRO A 81 -1.69 -7.04 9.16
N PHE A 82 -2.08 -5.89 8.63
CA PHE A 82 -1.27 -5.04 7.78
C PHE A 82 -0.22 -4.28 8.58
N GLU A 83 0.98 -4.18 8.00
CA GLU A 83 2.05 -3.35 8.54
C GLU A 83 1.87 -1.90 8.07
N ARG A 84 1.77 -0.98 9.02
CA ARG A 84 1.62 0.44 8.74
C ARG A 84 2.95 1.03 8.27
N PRO A 85 3.00 1.74 7.13
CA PRO A 85 4.19 2.50 6.77
C PRO A 85 4.39 3.65 7.76
N ASN A 86 5.64 4.03 8.04
CA ASN A 86 5.91 5.25 8.80
C ASN A 86 5.63 6.50 7.92
N TYR A 87 5.49 7.66 8.58
CA TYR A 87 5.22 8.92 7.89
C TYR A 87 6.30 9.30 6.88
N SER A 88 7.58 9.01 7.18
CA SER A 88 8.68 9.31 6.25
C SER A 88 8.50 8.56 4.93
N SER A 89 8.20 7.26 4.97
CA SER A 89 7.94 6.44 3.79
C SER A 89 6.71 6.93 3.03
N PHE A 90 5.64 7.27 3.76
CA PHE A 90 4.43 7.83 3.16
C PHE A 90 4.71 9.17 2.47
N SER A 91 5.44 10.09 3.10
CA SER A 91 5.73 11.41 2.54
C SER A 91 6.55 11.35 1.25
N ARG A 92 7.53 10.42 1.17
CA ARG A 92 8.27 10.16 -0.07
C ARG A 92 7.37 9.59 -1.16
N TYR A 93 6.47 8.68 -0.79
CA TYR A 93 5.49 8.13 -1.72
C TYR A 93 4.53 9.22 -2.24
N PHE A 94 4.01 10.05 -1.34
CA PHE A 94 3.14 11.18 -1.63
C PHE A 94 3.80 12.19 -2.58
N HIS A 95 5.12 12.38 -2.46
CA HIS A 95 5.86 13.29 -3.34
C HIS A 95 5.79 12.87 -4.82
N TRP A 96 5.61 11.59 -5.13
CA TRP A 96 5.41 11.16 -6.52
C TRP A 96 4.14 11.74 -7.15
N PHE A 97 3.08 11.96 -6.38
CA PHE A 97 1.86 12.57 -6.90
C PHE A 97 2.07 14.03 -7.31
N LEU A 98 2.98 14.73 -6.63
CA LEU A 98 3.42 16.07 -7.03
C LEU A 98 4.24 16.03 -8.31
N ILE A 99 5.21 15.11 -8.40
CA ILE A 99 6.05 14.93 -9.59
C ILE A 99 5.18 14.62 -10.82
N LEU A 100 4.16 13.77 -10.65
CA LEU A 100 3.24 13.38 -11.73
C LEU A 100 2.15 14.43 -12.01
N LYS A 101 2.12 15.53 -11.24
CA LYS A 101 1.12 16.60 -11.32
C LYS A 101 -0.32 16.10 -11.12
N LEU A 102 -0.51 15.07 -10.32
CA LEU A 102 -1.85 14.59 -9.92
C LEU A 102 -2.46 15.50 -8.86
N ILE A 103 -1.59 16.11 -8.06
CA ILE A 103 -1.95 17.08 -7.04
C ILE A 103 -1.10 18.32 -7.21
N GLU A 104 -1.63 19.45 -6.75
CA GLU A 104 -0.91 20.71 -6.70
C GLU A 104 -1.04 21.36 -5.33
N ARG A 105 -0.07 22.20 -4.98
CA ARG A 105 -0.09 22.96 -3.74
C ARG A 105 -1.15 24.05 -3.83
N THR A 106 -1.86 24.27 -2.74
CA THR A 106 -2.78 25.40 -2.61
C THR A 106 -2.09 26.53 -1.83
N ASN A 107 -2.66 27.74 -1.92
CA ASN A 107 -2.15 28.89 -1.17
C ASN A 107 -2.58 28.87 0.31
N LYS A 108 -3.32 27.85 0.73
CA LYS A 108 -3.83 27.70 2.09
C LYS A 108 -2.67 27.40 3.05
N ARG A 109 -2.58 28.20 4.12
CA ARG A 109 -1.60 28.02 5.19
C ARG A 109 -2.33 27.95 6.51
N GLU A 110 -2.23 26.81 7.18
CA GLU A 110 -2.68 26.66 8.56
C GLU A 110 -1.49 26.44 9.49
N ARG A 111 -1.65 26.90 10.72
CA ARG A 111 -0.70 26.60 11.81
C ARG A 111 -0.71 25.09 12.03
N ALA A 112 0.46 24.46 12.08
CA ALA A 112 0.51 23.03 12.30
C ALA A 112 0.23 22.68 13.76
N ILE A 113 -0.29 21.47 13.95
CA ILE A 113 -0.61 20.89 15.26
C ILE A 113 0.67 20.46 16.00
N TYR A 114 1.76 20.20 15.26
CA TYR A 114 3.05 19.80 15.82
C TYR A 114 4.10 20.88 15.59
N ASP A 115 4.85 21.25 16.62
CA ASP A 115 5.87 22.32 16.57
C ASP A 115 7.00 22.04 15.55
N PHE A 116 7.30 20.77 15.27
CA PHE A 116 8.30 20.39 14.27
C PHE A 116 7.81 20.55 12.82
N LEU A 117 6.51 20.62 12.58
CA LEU A 117 5.92 20.94 11.28
C LEU A 117 5.66 22.43 11.25
N GLN A 118 6.63 23.28 10.89
CA GLN A 118 6.44 24.74 10.99
C GLN A 118 5.20 25.28 10.21
N LYS A 119 4.71 24.59 9.16
CA LYS A 119 3.51 24.98 8.37
C LYS A 119 2.80 23.74 7.80
N ARG A 120 1.46 23.69 7.88
CA ARG A 120 0.66 22.73 7.09
C ARG A 120 0.60 23.20 5.63
N VAL A 121 1.09 22.38 4.72
CA VAL A 121 0.98 22.60 3.27
C VAL A 121 -0.19 21.81 2.75
N PHE A 122 -1.16 22.51 2.16
CA PHE A 122 -2.35 21.91 1.58
C PHE A 122 -2.17 21.64 0.10
N TYR A 123 -2.85 20.60 -0.34
CA TYR A 123 -2.86 20.14 -1.72
C TYR A 123 -4.30 19.91 -2.17
N LYS A 124 -4.53 19.96 -3.48
CA LYS A 124 -5.79 19.58 -4.10
C LYS A 124 -5.55 18.77 -5.37
N LEU A 125 -6.58 18.09 -5.85
CA LEU A 125 -6.53 17.38 -7.13
C LEU A 125 -6.43 18.35 -8.30
N THR A 126 -5.55 18.06 -9.24
CA THR A 126 -5.57 18.66 -10.58
C THR A 126 -6.60 17.95 -11.45
N ASP A 127 -6.93 18.51 -12.62
CA ASP A 127 -7.79 17.81 -13.58
C ASP A 127 -7.18 16.48 -14.05
N LYS A 128 -5.85 16.45 -14.20
CA LYS A 128 -5.11 15.20 -14.44
C LYS A 128 -5.29 14.22 -13.28
N GLY A 129 -5.18 14.68 -12.04
CA GLY A 129 -5.38 13.84 -10.86
C GLY A 129 -6.77 13.22 -10.77
N LYS A 130 -7.81 13.93 -11.23
CA LYS A 130 -9.18 13.40 -11.29
C LYS A 130 -9.32 12.31 -12.36
N ALA A 131 -8.80 12.56 -13.57
CA ALA A 131 -8.93 11.67 -14.72
C ALA A 131 -8.04 10.41 -14.64
N GLU A 132 -6.86 10.52 -14.03
CA GLU A 132 -5.90 9.42 -13.97
C GLU A 132 -6.34 8.26 -13.07
N VAL A 133 -5.90 7.05 -13.44
CA VAL A 133 -6.20 5.81 -12.71
C VAL A 133 -4.92 5.04 -12.40
N GLU A 134 -4.04 4.87 -13.39
CA GLU A 134 -2.82 4.07 -13.24
C GLU A 134 -1.79 4.73 -12.33
N ALA A 135 -1.66 6.06 -12.44
CA ALA A 135 -0.71 6.82 -11.63
C ALA A 135 -1.02 6.79 -10.13
N TRP A 136 -2.30 6.60 -9.75
CA TRP A 136 -2.70 6.41 -8.37
C TRP A 136 -2.47 4.99 -7.85
N GLN A 137 -2.43 4.04 -8.77
CA GLN A 137 -2.18 2.63 -8.49
C GLN A 137 -0.70 2.37 -8.23
N ASP A 138 0.18 2.86 -9.11
CA ASP A 138 1.63 2.79 -8.91
C ASP A 138 2.33 3.97 -9.60
N PRO A 139 2.56 5.07 -8.89
CA PRO A 139 3.14 6.27 -9.48
C PRO A 139 4.60 6.07 -9.91
N VAL A 140 5.33 5.13 -9.28
CA VAL A 140 6.73 4.87 -9.65
C VAL A 140 6.79 4.10 -10.95
N ALA A 141 5.96 3.06 -11.10
CA ALA A 141 5.93 2.29 -12.34
C ALA A 141 5.45 3.11 -13.54
N VAL A 142 4.56 4.10 -13.34
CA VAL A 142 4.17 5.04 -14.39
C VAL A 142 5.31 5.98 -14.76
N ARG A 143 6.11 6.44 -13.78
CA ARG A 143 7.23 7.34 -14.06
C ARG A 143 8.45 6.63 -14.63
N HIS A 144 8.70 5.42 -14.16
CA HIS A 144 9.85 4.57 -14.44
C HIS A 144 9.38 3.18 -14.90
N PRO A 145 8.85 3.08 -16.13
CA PRO A 145 8.41 1.80 -16.68
C PRO A 145 9.55 0.79 -16.82
N GLU A 146 10.80 1.23 -16.87
CA GLU A 146 12.01 0.41 -16.94
C GLU A 146 12.23 -0.51 -15.73
N PHE A 147 11.52 -0.30 -14.62
CA PHE A 147 11.59 -1.15 -13.43
C PHE A 147 10.53 -2.27 -13.39
N ARG A 148 9.80 -2.48 -14.49
CA ARG A 148 8.84 -3.58 -14.64
C ARG A 148 9.46 -4.83 -15.24
#